data_AF-A0A6I3BXX2-F1
#
_entry.id   AF-A0A6I3BXX2-F1
#
_cell.length_a   1.000
_cell.length_b   1.000
_cell.length_c   1.000
_cell.angle_alpha   90.00
_cell.angle_beta   90.00
_cell.angle_gamma   90.00
#
_symmetry.space_group_name_H-M   'P 1'
#
loop_
_entity.id
_entity.type
_entity.pdbx_description
1 polymer ?
#
loop_
_entity_poly.entity_id
_entity_poly.type
_entity_poly.pdbx_seq_one_letter_code
_entity_poly.pdbx_strand_id
1 'polypeptide(L)'
;MSMEFDFTEPDHFCTGTVGPKGQRVFYLQAREAGEIVSLKLEKQQITALADYLERLLEDLPEMRAPRGAAPNLLEPVQPAFAVGGLGVIYNERADRIILVAEELVTTDDDQDDLTVAPDPDESPAEARFHLSRPQVLSFIEQARLIVAAGRPPCPYCGRPLDPVSGFCPCVN
;
A
#
# COMPACT_ATOMS: atom_id res chain seq x y z
N MET A 1 -20.65 7.72 -11.55
CA MET A 1 -20.55 7.92 -10.08
C MET A 1 -19.30 7.20 -9.64
N SER A 2 -18.27 7.95 -9.27
CA SER A 2 -16.98 7.41 -8.86
C SER A 2 -17.08 6.79 -7.46
N MET A 3 -16.30 5.73 -7.20
CA MET A 3 -16.24 5.11 -5.89
C MET A 3 -15.38 5.97 -4.96
N GLU A 4 -15.98 6.50 -3.90
CA GLU A 4 -15.28 7.21 -2.83
C GLU A 4 -15.38 6.39 -1.55
N PHE A 5 -14.23 6.07 -0.95
CA PHE A 5 -14.15 5.43 0.35
C PHE A 5 -13.56 6.41 1.36
N ASP A 6 -14.22 6.64 2.49
CA ASP A 6 -13.75 7.55 3.53
C ASP A 6 -13.79 6.85 4.90
N PHE A 7 -12.61 6.49 5.41
CA PHE A 7 -12.44 5.80 6.69
C PHE A 7 -11.94 6.82 7.72
N THR A 8 -12.83 7.28 8.59
CA THR A 8 -12.55 8.36 9.56
C THR A 8 -11.96 7.84 10.88
N GLU A 9 -12.29 6.62 11.25
CA GLU A 9 -11.80 5.91 12.42
C GLU A 9 -11.64 4.41 12.12
N PRO A 10 -10.74 4.04 11.20
CA PRO A 10 -10.52 2.65 10.84
C PRO A 10 -10.05 1.86 12.06
N ASP A 11 -10.75 0.78 12.40
CA ASP A 11 -10.37 -0.16 13.46
C ASP A 11 -9.33 -1.18 12.96
N HIS A 12 -9.11 -1.24 11.65
CA HIS A 12 -8.09 -2.05 10.99
C HIS A 12 -7.41 -1.26 9.88
N PHE A 13 -6.08 -1.30 9.85
CA PHE A 13 -5.29 -0.78 8.75
C PHE A 13 -4.00 -1.61 8.61
N CYS A 14 -3.79 -2.23 7.46
CA CYS A 14 -2.61 -3.06 7.23
C CYS A 14 -2.15 -3.06 5.77
N THR A 15 -0.99 -3.67 5.58
CA THR A 15 -0.52 -4.10 4.26
C THR A 15 -0.11 -5.57 4.31
N GLY A 16 -0.26 -6.24 3.18
CA GLY A 16 0.14 -7.63 3.02
C GLY A 16 0.30 -8.03 1.56
N THR A 17 0.62 -9.29 1.35
CA THR A 17 0.78 -9.85 0.00
C THR A 17 0.05 -11.17 -0.15
N VAL A 18 -0.59 -11.38 -1.31
CA VAL A 18 -1.16 -12.67 -1.70
C VAL A 18 -0.41 -13.22 -2.91
N GLY A 19 -0.24 -14.54 -2.96
CA GLY A 19 0.41 -15.24 -4.08
C GLY A 19 1.84 -15.74 -3.79
N PRO A 20 2.39 -16.58 -4.68
CA PRO A 20 3.70 -17.20 -4.50
C PRO A 20 4.83 -16.16 -4.63
N LYS A 21 6.01 -16.48 -4.06
CA LYS A 21 7.21 -15.65 -4.17
C LYS A 21 7.53 -15.39 -5.66
N GLY A 22 7.65 -14.12 -6.05
CA GLY A 22 7.88 -13.70 -7.44
C GLY A 22 6.62 -13.28 -8.22
N GLN A 23 5.43 -13.67 -7.76
CA GLN A 23 4.14 -13.24 -8.32
C GLN A 23 3.23 -12.67 -7.22
N ARG A 24 3.84 -12.07 -6.19
CA ARG A 24 3.12 -11.47 -5.07
C ARG A 24 2.40 -10.23 -5.55
N VAL A 25 1.10 -10.18 -5.29
CA VAL A 25 0.32 -8.95 -5.37
C VAL A 25 0.30 -8.32 -3.99
N PHE A 26 0.62 -7.03 -3.92
CA PHE A 26 0.60 -6.30 -2.67
C PHE A 26 -0.74 -5.59 -2.49
N TYR A 27 -1.19 -5.54 -1.24
CA TYR A 27 -2.44 -4.93 -0.86
C TYR A 27 -2.26 -3.98 0.31
N LEU A 28 -3.05 -2.92 0.31
CA LEU A 28 -3.35 -2.08 1.46
C LEU A 28 -4.81 -2.35 1.82
N GLN A 29 -5.10 -2.62 3.09
CA GLN A 29 -6.46 -2.95 3.52
C GLN A 29 -6.84 -2.13 4.74
N ALA A 30 -8.06 -1.60 4.74
CA ALA A 30 -8.66 -0.94 5.88
C ALA A 30 -10.03 -1.55 6.20
N ARG A 31 -10.43 -1.45 7.48
CA ARG A 31 -11.78 -1.75 7.93
C ARG A 31 -12.27 -0.69 8.90
N GLU A 32 -13.53 -0.31 8.75
CA GLU A 32 -14.28 0.49 9.72
C GLU A 32 -15.70 -0.08 9.83
N ALA A 33 -16.16 -0.32 11.05
CA ALA A 33 -17.55 -0.73 11.32
C ALA A 33 -18.06 -1.95 10.50
N GLY A 34 -17.15 -2.82 10.06
CA GLY A 34 -17.44 -4.00 9.25
C GLY A 34 -17.30 -3.81 7.74
N GLU A 35 -17.17 -2.58 7.25
CA GLU A 35 -16.83 -2.29 5.85
C GLU A 35 -15.33 -2.50 5.64
N ILE A 36 -14.94 -3.26 4.62
CA ILE A 36 -13.55 -3.58 4.29
C ILE A 36 -13.25 -3.09 2.88
N VAL A 37 -12.19 -2.32 2.72
CA VAL A 37 -11.61 -2.00 1.41
C VAL A 37 -10.23 -2.62 1.30
N SER A 38 -9.93 -3.24 0.16
CA SER A 38 -8.57 -3.65 -0.20
C SER A 38 -8.16 -2.95 -1.47
N LEU A 39 -6.99 -2.33 -1.49
CA LEU A 39 -6.42 -1.64 -2.64
C LEU A 39 -5.20 -2.40 -3.13
N LYS A 40 -5.02 -2.52 -4.44
CA LYS A 40 -3.84 -3.16 -5.03
C LYS A 40 -2.75 -2.10 -5.22
N LEU A 41 -1.56 -2.39 -4.70
CA LEU A 41 -0.41 -1.49 -4.79
C LEU A 41 0.78 -2.19 -5.46
N GLU A 42 1.67 -1.39 -6.03
CA GLU A 42 3.00 -1.82 -6.41
C GLU A 42 3.94 -1.91 -5.20
N LYS A 43 4.96 -2.77 -5.30
CA LYS A 43 6.00 -2.89 -4.27
C LYS A 43 6.68 -1.54 -3.98
N GLN A 44 6.93 -0.75 -5.03
CA GLN A 44 7.60 0.54 -4.90
C GLN A 44 6.74 1.56 -4.16
N GLN A 45 5.43 1.58 -4.42
CA GLN A 45 4.49 2.46 -3.73
C GLN A 45 4.46 2.18 -2.22
N ILE A 46 4.40 0.90 -1.81
CA ILE A 46 4.45 0.54 -0.38
C ILE A 46 5.76 0.94 0.27
N THR A 47 6.88 0.71 -0.44
CA THR A 47 8.21 1.07 0.07
C THR A 47 8.34 2.57 0.26
N ALA A 48 7.97 3.36 -0.76
CA ALA A 48 8.01 4.81 -0.72
C ALA A 48 7.06 5.39 0.35
N LEU A 49 5.86 4.82 0.49
CA LEU A 49 4.89 5.24 1.50
C LEU A 49 5.42 4.98 2.92
N ALA A 50 6.00 3.81 3.18
CA ALA A 50 6.59 3.50 4.49
C ALA A 50 7.74 4.45 4.84
N ASP A 51 8.65 4.74 3.90
CA ASP A 51 9.77 5.65 4.11
C ASP A 51 9.32 7.10 4.32
N TYR A 52 8.29 7.53 3.58
CA TYR A 52 7.70 8.87 3.76
C TYR A 52 7.04 9.01 5.14
N LEU A 53 6.22 8.02 5.53
CA LEU A 53 5.51 8.03 6.80
C LEU A 53 6.47 7.97 8.00
N GLU A 54 7.59 7.24 7.89
CA GLU A 54 8.61 7.23 8.94
C GLU A 54 9.19 8.63 9.16
N ARG A 55 9.65 9.29 8.10
CA ARG A 55 10.19 10.66 8.16
C ARG A 55 9.17 11.63 8.74
N LEU A 56 7.92 11.54 8.28
CA LEU A 56 6.83 12.35 8.80
C LEU A 56 6.69 12.17 10.32
N LEU A 57 6.79 10.94 10.84
CA LEU A 57 6.69 10.69 12.27
C LEU A 57 7.91 11.15 13.07
N GLU A 58 9.11 11.12 12.48
CA GLU A 58 10.35 11.63 13.08
C GLU A 58 10.30 13.14 13.33
N ASP A 59 9.60 13.89 12.49
CA ASP A 59 9.40 15.34 12.63
C ASP A 59 8.36 15.71 13.70
N LEU A 60 7.60 14.74 14.23
CA LEU A 60 6.54 14.99 15.20
C LEU A 60 7.01 14.78 16.65
N PRO A 61 6.35 15.41 17.63
CA PRO A 61 6.64 15.20 19.05
C PRO A 61 6.58 13.72 19.43
N GLU A 62 7.47 13.33 20.34
CA GLU A 62 7.61 11.94 20.78
C GLU A 62 6.27 11.39 21.31
N MET A 63 5.91 10.21 20.82
CA MET A 63 4.63 9.57 21.13
C MET A 63 4.78 8.68 22.35
N ARG A 64 3.87 8.81 23.33
CA ARG A 64 3.83 7.94 24.52
C ARG A 64 2.97 6.69 24.36
N ALA A 65 2.36 6.49 23.20
CA ALA A 65 1.44 5.38 22.96
C ALA A 65 2.22 4.09 22.62
N PRO A 66 1.77 2.92 23.10
CA PRO A 66 2.37 1.66 22.72
C PRO A 66 2.20 1.40 21.22
N ARG A 67 3.23 0.81 20.61
CA ARG A 67 3.15 0.32 19.23
C ARG A 67 2.09 -0.77 19.16
N GLY A 68 1.14 -0.64 18.23
CA GLY A 68 0.17 -1.70 17.97
C GLY A 68 0.83 -2.83 17.19
N ALA A 69 0.33 -4.06 17.32
CA ALA A 69 0.69 -5.10 16.37
C ALA A 69 0.05 -4.79 15.01
N ALA A 70 0.80 -4.96 13.92
CA ALA A 70 0.24 -4.83 12.59
C ALA A 70 -0.75 -5.98 12.31
N PRO A 71 -2.01 -5.69 11.97
CA PRO A 71 -2.95 -6.75 11.71
C PRO A 71 -2.68 -7.39 10.34
N ASN A 72 -3.13 -8.63 10.17
CA ASN A 72 -3.01 -9.35 8.89
C ASN A 72 -4.18 -9.03 7.96
N LEU A 73 -3.98 -9.24 6.66
CA LEU A 73 -5.08 -9.17 5.67
C LEU A 73 -6.24 -10.07 6.09
N LEU A 74 -7.45 -9.53 6.01
CA LEU A 74 -8.71 -10.24 6.19
C LEU A 74 -9.08 -10.94 4.88
N GLU A 75 -9.46 -12.22 4.97
CA GLU A 75 -9.93 -13.01 3.84
C GLU A 75 -11.46 -12.97 3.70
N PRO A 76 -12.01 -12.94 2.46
CA PRO A 76 -11.29 -12.93 1.18
C PRO A 76 -10.75 -11.54 0.80
N VAL A 77 -9.54 -11.50 0.23
CA VAL A 77 -8.93 -10.25 -0.28
C VAL A 77 -9.46 -9.96 -1.68
N GLN A 78 -10.36 -8.99 -1.80
CA GLN A 78 -10.92 -8.53 -3.08
C GLN A 78 -10.51 -7.07 -3.32
N PRO A 79 -9.69 -6.78 -4.35
CA PRO A 79 -9.28 -5.40 -4.64
C PRO A 79 -10.46 -4.58 -5.16
N ALA A 80 -10.65 -3.38 -4.58
CA ALA A 80 -11.56 -2.37 -5.12
C ALA A 80 -10.97 -1.75 -6.39
N PHE A 81 -9.72 -1.29 -6.34
CA PHE A 81 -8.99 -0.76 -7.49
C PHE A 81 -7.46 -0.89 -7.32
N ALA A 82 -6.72 -0.63 -8.40
CA ALA A 82 -5.26 -0.51 -8.37
C ALA A 82 -4.87 0.96 -8.16
N VAL A 83 -3.95 1.23 -7.24
CA VAL A 83 -3.55 2.59 -6.88
C VAL A 83 -2.59 3.16 -7.91
N GLY A 84 -2.90 4.34 -8.44
CA GLY A 84 -2.02 5.13 -9.31
C GLY A 84 -1.32 6.25 -8.56
N GLY A 85 -2.03 6.88 -7.61
CA GLY A 85 -1.54 8.01 -6.82
C GLY A 85 -1.65 7.77 -5.31
N LEU A 86 -0.67 8.26 -4.55
CA LEU A 86 -0.70 8.27 -3.08
C LEU A 86 -0.39 9.67 -2.58
N GLY A 87 -1.28 10.21 -1.75
CA GLY A 87 -1.11 11.48 -1.04
C GLY A 87 -1.13 11.27 0.47
N VAL A 88 -0.32 12.05 1.20
CA VAL A 88 -0.33 12.02 2.67
C VAL A 88 -0.43 13.44 3.21
N ILE A 89 -1.34 13.64 4.15
CA ILE A 89 -1.59 14.91 4.81
C ILE A 89 -1.58 14.67 6.32
N TYR A 90 -0.87 15.50 7.09
CA TYR A 90 -0.93 15.46 8.54
C TYR A 90 -1.85 16.57 9.07
N ASN A 91 -2.86 16.18 9.86
CA ASN A 91 -3.76 17.11 10.54
C ASN A 91 -3.30 17.28 11.99
N GLU A 92 -2.61 18.39 12.26
CA GLU A 92 -2.08 18.72 13.59
C GLU A 92 -3.16 18.87 14.66
N ARG A 93 -4.35 19.38 14.29
CA ARG A 93 -5.44 19.62 15.25
C ARG A 93 -6.06 18.33 15.74
N ALA A 94 -6.23 17.37 14.85
CA ALA A 94 -6.83 16.07 15.16
C ALA A 94 -5.79 15.01 15.56
N ASP A 95 -4.49 15.31 15.41
CA ASP A 95 -3.39 14.35 15.51
C ASP A 95 -3.63 13.10 14.65
N ARG A 96 -4.00 13.32 13.39
CA ARG A 96 -4.32 12.28 12.41
C ARG A 96 -3.48 12.43 11.16
N ILE A 97 -3.07 11.29 10.59
CA ILE A 97 -2.40 11.20 9.30
C ILE A 97 -3.46 10.72 8.29
N ILE A 98 -3.78 11.56 7.33
CA ILE A 98 -4.74 11.27 6.27
C ILE A 98 -3.96 10.73 5.08
N LEU A 99 -4.17 9.45 4.77
CA LEU A 99 -3.66 8.81 3.56
C LEU A 99 -4.75 8.85 2.49
N VAL A 100 -4.42 9.36 1.31
CA VAL A 100 -5.29 9.39 0.14
C VAL A 100 -4.70 8.45 -0.92
N ALA A 101 -5.52 7.56 -1.46
CA ALA A 101 -5.15 6.65 -2.53
C ALA A 101 -6.09 6.87 -3.72
N GLU A 102 -5.50 7.18 -4.87
CA GLU A 102 -6.22 7.45 -6.11
C GLU A 102 -6.08 6.27 -7.06
N GLU A 103 -7.15 5.92 -7.75
CA GLU A 103 -7.16 4.87 -8.75
C GLU A 103 -6.21 5.16 -9.91
N LEU A 104 -5.53 4.11 -10.37
CA LEU A 104 -4.75 4.12 -11.59
C LEU A 104 -5.70 4.11 -12.79
N VAL A 105 -5.83 5.27 -13.43
CA VAL A 105 -6.51 5.39 -14.72
C VAL A 105 -5.51 5.05 -15.82
N THR A 106 -5.70 3.92 -16.49
CA THR A 106 -4.95 3.59 -17.70
C THR A 106 -5.63 4.26 -18.90
N THR A 107 -5.00 5.29 -19.46
CA THR A 107 -5.32 5.75 -20.81
C THR A 107 -4.69 4.74 -21.78
N ASP A 108 -5.51 3.89 -22.39
CA ASP A 108 -5.06 2.95 -23.41
C ASP A 108 -4.62 3.75 -24.67
N ASP A 109 -3.35 4.14 -24.74
CA ASP A 109 -2.72 4.79 -25.91
C ASP A 109 -1.81 3.82 -26.71
N ASP A 110 -1.91 2.50 -26.45
CA ASP A 110 -1.10 1.45 -27.10
C ASP A 110 -1.94 0.41 -27.88
N GLN A 111 -3.16 0.78 -28.30
CA GLN A 111 -3.92 -0.02 -29.27
C GLN A 111 -4.33 0.85 -30.46
N ASP A 112 -3.78 0.48 -31.62
CA ASP A 112 -4.14 0.90 -32.98
C ASP A 112 -5.57 0.40 -33.33
N ASP A 113 -6.53 0.60 -32.43
CA ASP A 113 -7.95 0.34 -32.66
C ASP A 113 -8.77 1.53 -32.16
N LEU A 114 -9.58 2.08 -33.06
CA LEU A 114 -10.47 3.19 -32.76
C LEU A 114 -11.48 2.75 -31.69
N THR A 115 -11.83 3.66 -30.77
CA THR A 115 -12.87 3.57 -29.72
C THR A 115 -12.35 2.94 -28.41
N VAL A 116 -12.21 3.65 -27.29
CA VAL A 116 -13.11 4.58 -26.59
C VAL A 116 -12.24 5.53 -25.75
N ALA A 117 -12.35 6.84 -25.94
CA ALA A 117 -11.79 7.78 -24.96
C ALA A 117 -12.54 7.59 -23.63
N PRO A 118 -11.87 7.60 -22.47
CA PRO A 118 -12.56 7.54 -21.18
C PRO A 118 -13.62 8.63 -21.13
N ASP A 119 -14.83 8.27 -20.69
CA ASP A 119 -15.93 9.23 -20.55
C ASP A 119 -15.45 10.39 -19.65
N PRO A 120 -15.49 11.65 -20.10
CA PRO A 120 -15.00 12.78 -19.32
C PRO A 120 -15.79 13.02 -18.02
N ASP A 121 -16.88 12.28 -17.81
CA ASP A 121 -17.75 12.31 -16.63
C ASP A 121 -17.38 11.23 -15.59
N GLU A 122 -16.44 10.32 -15.89
CA GLU A 122 -15.98 9.29 -14.95
C GLU A 122 -14.70 9.74 -14.23
N SER A 123 -14.86 10.24 -13.01
CA SER A 123 -13.71 10.57 -12.16
C SER A 123 -13.09 9.29 -11.57
N PRO A 124 -11.76 9.24 -11.35
CA PRO A 124 -11.11 8.09 -10.73
C PRO A 124 -11.68 7.80 -9.34
N ALA A 125 -11.68 6.53 -8.93
CA ALA A 125 -11.99 6.17 -7.55
C ALA A 125 -10.93 6.72 -6.57
N GLU A 126 -11.37 7.04 -5.36
CA GLU A 126 -10.51 7.58 -4.30
C GLU A 126 -10.81 6.89 -2.96
N ALA A 127 -9.77 6.63 -2.17
CA ALA A 127 -9.91 6.15 -0.80
C ALA A 127 -9.10 7.02 0.17
N ARG A 128 -9.75 7.49 1.24
CA ARG A 128 -9.15 8.29 2.32
C ARG A 128 -9.16 7.51 3.62
N PHE A 129 -8.02 7.54 4.33
CA PHE A 129 -7.85 6.85 5.61
C PHE A 129 -7.30 7.80 6.66
N HIS A 130 -8.07 8.04 7.72
CA HIS A 130 -7.69 8.89 8.85
C HIS A 130 -7.00 8.03 9.91
N LEU A 131 -5.68 7.97 9.85
CA LEU A 131 -4.89 7.06 10.67
C LEU A 131 -4.36 7.74 11.92
N SER A 132 -4.40 6.99 13.02
CA SER A 132 -3.63 7.35 14.22
C SER A 132 -2.15 7.05 14.00
N ARG A 133 -1.27 7.79 14.68
CA ARG A 133 0.17 7.54 14.58
C ARG A 133 0.60 6.11 14.98
N PRO A 134 -0.01 5.44 15.98
CA PRO A 134 0.27 4.02 16.25
C PRO A 134 -0.06 3.10 15.07
N GLN A 135 -1.16 3.33 14.35
CA GLN A 135 -1.50 2.56 13.15
C GLN A 135 -0.47 2.75 12.04
N VAL A 136 0.01 3.99 11.86
CA VAL A 136 1.06 4.30 10.89
C VAL A 136 2.36 3.60 11.24
N LEU A 137 2.77 3.59 12.52
CA LEU A 137 3.94 2.83 12.97
C LEU A 137 3.81 1.34 12.68
N SER A 138 2.66 0.74 13.03
CA SER A 138 2.38 -0.66 12.72
C SER A 138 2.45 -0.95 11.22
N PHE A 139 1.90 -0.05 10.40
CA PHE A 139 1.96 -0.15 8.94
C PHE A 139 3.40 -0.12 8.43
N ILE A 140 4.25 0.82 8.90
CA ILE A 140 5.65 0.95 8.47
C ILE A 140 6.43 -0.34 8.78
N GLU A 141 6.28 -0.87 9.99
CA GLU A 141 6.95 -2.11 10.39
C GLU A 141 6.53 -3.28 9.50
N GLN A 142 5.23 -3.44 9.27
CA GLN A 142 4.71 -4.51 8.42
C GLN A 142 5.13 -4.34 6.96
N ALA A 143 5.06 -3.12 6.42
CA ALA A 143 5.50 -2.80 5.06
C ALA A 143 6.95 -3.22 4.84
N ARG A 144 7.84 -2.89 5.79
CA ARG A 144 9.25 -3.30 5.74
C ARG A 144 9.42 -4.80 5.78
N LEU A 145 8.70 -5.49 6.66
CA LEU A 145 8.74 -6.94 6.75
C LEU A 145 8.30 -7.61 5.44
N ILE A 146 7.20 -7.19 4.83
CA ILE A 146 6.71 -7.82 3.59
C ILE A 146 7.59 -7.49 2.37
N VAL A 147 8.16 -6.28 2.33
CA VAL A 147 9.07 -5.83 1.26
C VAL A 147 10.41 -6.56 1.35
N ALA A 148 10.96 -6.70 2.58
CA ALA A 148 12.20 -7.42 2.87
C ALA A 148 12.04 -8.94 2.82
N ALA A 149 10.84 -9.46 3.08
CA ALA A 149 10.50 -10.86 2.80
C ALA A 149 10.51 -11.20 1.30
N GLY A 150 10.85 -10.23 0.44
CA GLY A 150 11.27 -10.43 -0.94
C GLY A 150 12.74 -10.85 -1.04
N ARG A 151 12.94 -12.07 -1.57
CA ARG A 151 14.18 -12.72 -2.05
C ARG A 151 15.40 -12.52 -1.12
N PRO A 152 15.82 -13.56 -0.36
CA PRO A 152 16.99 -13.46 0.49
C PRO A 152 18.17 -12.94 -0.32
N PRO A 153 19.01 -12.07 0.27
CA PRO A 153 20.24 -11.67 -0.39
C PRO A 153 21.08 -12.92 -0.60
N CYS A 154 21.67 -13.05 -1.78
CA CYS A 154 22.63 -14.11 -2.02
C CYS A 154 23.78 -14.01 -1.01
N PRO A 155 24.16 -15.12 -0.33
CA PRO A 155 25.27 -15.10 0.63
C PRO A 155 26.64 -14.78 0.01
N TYR A 156 26.77 -14.89 -1.32
CA TYR A 156 28.01 -14.61 -2.04
C TYR A 156 28.05 -13.21 -2.65
N CYS A 157 26.94 -12.77 -3.26
CA CYS A 157 26.89 -11.60 -4.13
C CYS A 157 26.07 -10.44 -3.55
N GLY A 158 25.33 -10.66 -2.44
CA GLY A 158 24.45 -9.68 -1.80
C GLY A 158 23.18 -9.31 -2.60
N ARG A 159 23.12 -9.64 -3.89
CA ARG A 159 21.96 -9.39 -4.76
C ARG A 159 20.80 -10.34 -4.44
N PRO A 160 19.53 -9.93 -4.67
CA PRO A 160 18.38 -10.81 -4.52
C PRO A 160 18.51 -12.08 -5.36
N LEU A 161 18.24 -13.25 -4.78
CA LEU A 161 18.27 -14.52 -5.51
C LEU A 161 17.27 -14.53 -6.68
N ASP A 162 17.51 -15.38 -7.68
CA ASP A 162 16.64 -15.57 -8.85
C ASP A 162 15.28 -16.19 -8.44
N PRO A 163 14.14 -15.74 -9.00
CA PRO A 163 12.82 -16.12 -8.49
C PRO A 163 12.38 -17.53 -8.94
N VAL A 164 12.98 -18.11 -9.98
CA VAL A 164 12.62 -19.45 -10.50
C VAL A 164 13.58 -20.51 -9.98
N SER A 165 14.88 -20.20 -9.99
CA SER A 165 15.94 -21.15 -9.67
C SER A 165 16.42 -21.06 -8.22
N GLY A 166 16.19 -19.94 -7.52
CA GLY A 166 16.71 -19.72 -6.17
C GLY A 166 18.23 -19.55 -6.09
N PHE A 167 18.93 -19.48 -7.23
CA PHE A 167 20.37 -19.26 -7.33
C PHE A 167 20.71 -17.77 -7.47
N CYS A 168 21.97 -17.39 -7.24
CA CYS A 168 22.38 -16.00 -7.52
C CYS A 168 22.41 -15.78 -9.04
N PRO A 169 21.76 -14.72 -9.54
CA PRO A 169 21.69 -14.42 -10.96
C PRO A 169 23.05 -14.01 -11.57
N CYS A 170 24.08 -13.81 -10.75
CA CYS A 170 25.45 -13.57 -11.21
C CYS A 170 26.26 -14.85 -11.45
N VAL A 171 25.70 -16.03 -11.16
CA VAL A 171 26.40 -17.32 -11.28
C VAL A 171 25.97 -18.06 -12.56
N ASN A 172 25.36 -17.35 -13.51
CA ASN A 172 24.95 -17.87 -14.81
C ASN A 172 25.64 -17.09 -15.93
#